data_AF-A0AAN9U5Q7-F1
#
_entry.id   AF-A0AAN9U5Q7-F1
#
_cell.length_a   1.000
_cell.length_b   1.000
_cell.length_c   1.000
_cell.angle_alpha   90.00
_cell.angle_beta   90.00
_cell.angle_gamma   90.00
#
_symmetry.space_group_name_H-M   'P 1'
#
loop_
_entity.id
_entity.type
_entity.pdbx_description
1 polymer ?
#
loop_
_entity_poly.entity_id
_entity_poly.type
_entity_poly.pdbx_seq_one_letter_code
_entity_poly.pdbx_strand_id
1 'polypeptide(L)'
;MPGSSLWLIPPPSHPLHRIVSELITKDLPSGFPDVCGPPFAPHMTLTSNIPPALYGDQPQAWLDAIPWPAAGDVRVRFEAVRTEDVFFRRCYLKVAFDGVRGIAGLARARGVNGEESAGSGSKTEQWLHEWKAAFGPHVSLIYGDTLIEEDKLQEITDLVKSKKISLGGSESSASEEGFGGWEGGVVWLVPTDKPIADWKPIATKTL
;
A
#
# COMPACT_ATOMS: atom_id res chain seq x y z
N MET A 1 -13.43 -6.42 -3.66
CA MET A 1 -13.40 -6.79 -2.23
C MET A 1 -14.68 -6.23 -1.62
N PRO A 2 -15.39 -6.92 -0.72
CA PRO A 2 -16.57 -6.32 -0.10
C PRO A 2 -16.18 -5.08 0.72
N GLY A 3 -16.97 -4.02 0.64
CA GLY A 3 -16.78 -2.79 1.42
C GLY A 3 -15.54 -1.96 1.03
N SER A 4 -15.03 -1.23 2.02
CA SER A 4 -13.97 -0.24 1.84
C SER A 4 -12.61 -0.73 2.33
N SER A 5 -11.56 -0.06 1.88
CA SER A 5 -10.19 -0.28 2.31
C SER A 5 -9.57 1.02 2.81
N LEU A 6 -8.59 0.90 3.72
CA LEU A 6 -7.73 2.00 4.12
C LEU A 6 -6.38 1.85 3.42
N TRP A 7 -5.96 2.92 2.76
CA TRP A 7 -4.74 2.97 1.96
C TRP A 7 -3.81 4.04 2.52
N LEU A 8 -2.52 3.74 2.60
CA LEU A 8 -1.48 4.72 2.88
C LEU A 8 -0.85 5.18 1.55
N ILE A 9 -1.01 6.46 1.24
CA ILE A 9 -0.45 7.10 0.06
C ILE A 9 0.84 7.82 0.43
N PRO A 10 1.91 7.77 -0.39
CA PRO A 10 3.10 8.60 -0.19
C PRO A 10 2.71 10.08 -0.05
N PRO A 11 3.37 10.87 0.82
CA PRO A 11 3.10 12.30 0.94
C PRO A 11 3.15 12.98 -0.44
N PRO A 12 2.19 13.85 -0.81
CA PRO A 12 2.20 14.53 -2.10
C PRO A 12 3.46 15.35 -2.38
N SER A 13 4.12 15.83 -1.32
CA SER A 13 5.39 16.55 -1.38
C SER A 13 6.61 15.63 -1.59
N HIS A 14 6.48 14.33 -1.34
CA HIS A 14 7.59 13.38 -1.45
C HIS A 14 7.77 12.94 -2.92
N PRO A 15 9.01 12.90 -3.47
CA PRO A 15 9.25 12.53 -4.86
C PRO A 15 8.65 11.18 -5.29
N LEU A 16 8.65 10.19 -4.39
CA LEU A 16 8.05 8.87 -4.66
C LEU A 16 6.56 8.93 -5.00
N HIS A 17 5.80 9.93 -4.53
CA HIS A 17 4.40 10.06 -4.92
C HIS A 17 4.27 10.16 -6.45
N ARG A 18 5.05 11.06 -7.07
CA ARG A 18 5.08 11.24 -8.52
C ARG A 18 5.70 10.04 -9.22
N ILE A 19 6.86 9.57 -8.73
CA ILE A 19 7.62 8.48 -9.37
C ILE A 19 6.77 7.19 -9.45
N VAL A 20 6.15 6.78 -8.35
CA VAL A 20 5.35 5.55 -8.31
C VAL A 20 4.05 5.74 -9.08
N SER A 21 3.43 6.92 -9.06
CA SER A 21 2.28 7.24 -9.93
C SER A 21 2.62 7.08 -11.41
N GLU A 22 3.74 7.63 -11.86
CA GLU A 22 4.19 7.54 -13.26
C GLU A 22 4.55 6.11 -13.66
N LEU A 23 5.16 5.34 -12.75
CA LEU A 23 5.41 3.92 -12.95
C LEU A 23 4.11 3.15 -13.24
N ILE A 24 3.10 3.29 -12.37
CA ILE A 24 1.82 2.57 -12.47
C ILE A 24 1.00 3.03 -13.68
N THR A 25 0.97 4.33 -13.96
CA THR A 25 0.03 4.91 -14.95
C THR A 25 0.61 5.02 -16.35
N LYS A 26 1.94 4.98 -16.51
CA LYS A 26 2.61 5.24 -17.77
C LYS A 26 3.74 4.27 -18.09
N ASP A 27 4.76 4.20 -17.25
CA ASP A 27 5.99 3.50 -17.62
C ASP A 27 5.78 1.98 -17.73
N LEU A 28 5.09 1.37 -16.76
CA LEU A 28 4.81 -0.07 -16.80
C LEU A 28 3.80 -0.43 -17.88
N PRO A 29 2.65 0.26 -18.04
CA PRO A 29 1.74 -0.02 -19.17
C PRO A 29 2.39 0.16 -20.54
N SER A 30 3.34 1.10 -20.69
CA SER A 30 4.05 1.31 -21.95
C SER A 30 5.14 0.28 -22.22
N GLY A 31 5.87 -0.15 -21.19
CA GLY A 31 6.97 -1.11 -21.33
C GLY A 31 6.50 -2.56 -21.37
N PHE A 32 5.40 -2.87 -20.68
CA PHE A 32 4.88 -4.22 -20.48
C PHE A 32 3.34 -4.27 -20.66
N PRO A 33 2.82 -3.89 -21.84
CA PRO A 33 1.38 -3.76 -22.08
C PRO A 33 0.62 -5.09 -21.96
N ASP A 34 1.30 -6.22 -22.12
CA ASP A 34 0.71 -7.57 -22.11
C ASP A 34 0.43 -8.11 -20.70
N VAL A 35 1.02 -7.50 -19.67
CA VAL A 35 0.83 -7.87 -18.25
C VAL A 35 0.11 -6.80 -17.44
N CYS A 36 -0.04 -5.59 -17.99
CA CYS A 36 -0.63 -4.46 -17.28
C CYS A 36 -2.15 -4.38 -17.43
N GLY A 37 -2.85 -4.53 -16.32
CA GLY A 37 -4.28 -4.20 -16.18
C GLY A 37 -4.53 -2.69 -15.97
N PRO A 38 -5.73 -2.32 -15.48
CA PRO A 38 -6.10 -0.92 -15.33
C PRO A 38 -5.22 -0.21 -14.27
N PRO A 39 -4.89 1.08 -14.48
CA PRO A 39 -4.10 1.85 -13.53
C PRO A 39 -4.88 2.14 -12.24
N PHE A 40 -4.13 2.42 -11.17
CA PHE A 40 -4.65 2.73 -9.84
C PHE A 40 -3.71 3.71 -9.11
N ALA A 41 -4.14 4.25 -7.97
CA ALA A 41 -3.33 5.18 -7.18
C ALA A 41 -2.16 4.45 -6.47
N PRO A 42 -0.96 5.06 -6.31
CA PRO A 42 0.17 4.41 -5.64
C PRO A 42 -0.08 4.30 -4.14
N HIS A 43 -0.44 3.11 -3.66
CA HIS A 43 -0.83 2.91 -2.28
C HIS A 43 -0.25 1.65 -1.66
N MET A 44 -0.07 1.70 -0.34
CA MET A 44 0.04 0.50 0.50
C MET A 44 -1.30 0.27 1.19
N THR A 45 -1.89 -0.92 1.04
CA THR A 45 -3.13 -1.24 1.77
C THR A 45 -2.82 -1.48 3.26
N LEU A 46 -3.47 -0.72 4.14
CA LEU A 46 -3.39 -0.89 5.60
C LEU A 46 -4.37 -1.94 6.10
N THR A 47 -5.59 -1.91 5.58
CA THR A 47 -6.60 -2.95 5.83
C THR A 47 -7.68 -2.91 4.74
N SER A 48 -8.46 -3.98 4.64
CA SER A 48 -9.58 -4.12 3.71
C SER A 48 -10.78 -4.77 4.39
N ASN A 49 -11.92 -4.78 3.70
CA ASN A 49 -13.19 -5.31 4.17
C ASN A 49 -13.81 -4.50 5.31
N ILE A 50 -13.64 -3.18 5.28
CA ILE A 50 -14.28 -2.25 6.22
C ILE A 50 -15.76 -2.14 5.86
N PRO A 51 -16.70 -2.50 6.76
CA PRO A 51 -18.12 -2.42 6.48
C PRO A 51 -18.56 -0.95 6.32
N PRO A 52 -19.30 -0.58 5.26
CA PRO A 52 -19.80 0.79 5.11
C PRO A 52 -20.65 1.29 6.28
N ALA A 53 -21.37 0.39 6.96
CA ALA A 53 -22.14 0.69 8.16
C ALA A 53 -21.29 1.25 9.31
N LEU A 54 -19.98 1.00 9.33
CA LEU A 54 -19.07 1.49 10.37
C LEU A 54 -18.88 3.01 10.31
N TYR A 55 -18.85 3.57 9.10
CA TYR A 55 -18.66 5.01 8.89
C TYR A 55 -19.93 5.74 8.43
N GLY A 56 -20.96 5.01 8.01
CA GLY A 56 -22.27 5.55 7.64
C GLY A 56 -22.17 6.70 6.63
N ASP A 57 -22.91 7.77 6.91
CA ASP A 57 -22.92 8.98 6.08
C ASP A 57 -21.82 10.00 6.48
N GLN A 58 -20.93 9.64 7.42
CA GLN A 58 -19.90 10.51 7.96
C GLN A 58 -18.48 9.92 7.86
N PRO A 59 -18.02 9.55 6.64
CA PRO A 59 -16.73 8.89 6.43
C PRO A 59 -15.53 9.69 6.95
N GLN A 60 -15.55 11.02 6.79
CA GLN A 60 -14.47 11.88 7.27
C GLN A 60 -14.41 11.93 8.80
N ALA A 61 -15.56 12.09 9.47
CA ALA A 61 -15.60 12.13 10.94
C ALA A 61 -15.16 10.80 11.55
N TRP A 62 -15.54 9.67 10.95
CA TRP A 62 -15.06 8.35 11.34
C TRP A 62 -13.54 8.23 11.18
N LEU A 63 -13.00 8.66 10.04
CA LEU A 63 -11.57 8.61 9.77
C LEU A 63 -10.77 9.50 10.73
N ASP A 64 -11.28 10.68 11.06
CA ASP A 64 -10.67 11.64 11.97
C ASP A 64 -10.69 11.20 13.45
N ALA A 65 -11.65 10.35 13.83
CA ALA A 65 -11.76 9.83 15.20
C ALA A 65 -10.73 8.73 15.52
N ILE A 66 -10.07 8.15 14.50
CA ILE A 66 -9.03 7.16 14.71
C ILE A 66 -7.77 7.87 15.26
N PRO A 67 -7.16 7.37 16.36
CA PRO A 67 -5.97 7.98 16.95
C PRO A 67 -4.72 7.62 16.14
N TRP A 68 -4.62 8.16 14.93
CA TRP A 68 -3.51 7.89 14.01
C TRP A 68 -2.15 8.23 14.64
N PRO A 69 -1.10 7.44 14.36
CA PRO A 69 0.25 7.75 14.81
C PRO A 69 0.79 9.01 14.13
N ALA A 70 1.82 9.63 14.70
CA ALA A 70 2.50 10.76 14.06
C ALA A 70 3.26 10.29 12.80
N ALA A 71 3.45 11.19 11.82
CA ALA A 71 4.18 10.88 10.58
C ALA A 71 5.50 10.12 10.79
N GLY A 72 6.33 10.54 11.75
CA GLY A 72 7.66 9.95 11.99
C GLY A 72 7.64 8.50 12.52
N ASP A 73 6.49 8.05 13.03
CA ASP A 73 6.27 6.69 13.53
C ASP A 73 5.86 5.71 12.42
N VAL A 74 5.58 6.22 11.21
CA VAL A 74 5.18 5.43 10.05
C VAL A 74 6.27 5.48 9.00
N ARG A 75 6.93 4.35 8.77
CA ARG A 75 8.08 4.24 7.85
C ARG A 75 7.82 3.13 6.84
N VAL A 76 7.59 3.52 5.60
CA VAL A 76 7.55 2.59 4.47
C VAL A 76 8.96 2.44 3.93
N ARG A 77 9.48 1.21 3.88
CA ARG A 77 10.81 0.90 3.32
C ARG A 77 10.70 -0.22 2.31
N PHE A 78 11.24 -0.03 1.10
CA PHE A 78 11.18 -1.01 0.03
C PHE A 78 12.27 -2.06 0.17
N GLU A 79 11.89 -3.33 0.08
CA GLU A 79 12.81 -4.46 0.18
C GLU A 79 13.18 -4.99 -1.20
N ALA A 80 12.18 -5.27 -2.04
CA ALA A 80 12.37 -5.88 -3.35
C ALA A 80 11.13 -5.70 -4.24
N VAL A 81 11.30 -5.92 -5.54
CA VAL A 81 10.18 -6.18 -6.45
C VAL A 81 9.85 -7.68 -6.39
N ARG A 82 8.56 -8.00 -6.36
CA ARG A 82 8.03 -9.37 -6.26
C ARG A 82 6.83 -9.54 -7.18
N THR A 83 6.55 -10.78 -7.53
CA THR A 83 5.36 -11.20 -8.28
C THR A 83 4.67 -12.35 -7.55
N GLU A 84 3.35 -12.43 -7.66
CA GLU A 84 2.53 -13.55 -7.24
C GLU A 84 1.45 -13.82 -8.29
N ASP A 85 0.97 -15.07 -8.34
CA ASP A 85 -0.14 -15.45 -9.22
C ASP A 85 -1.51 -15.07 -8.65
N VAL A 86 -1.67 -13.79 -8.34
CA VAL A 86 -2.91 -13.21 -7.81
C VAL A 86 -3.10 -11.83 -8.43
N PHE A 87 -4.28 -11.56 -8.99
CA PHE A 87 -4.57 -10.34 -9.76
C PHE A 87 -4.05 -9.04 -9.11
N PHE A 88 -4.34 -8.83 -7.82
CA PHE A 88 -3.93 -7.60 -7.10
C PHE A 88 -2.46 -7.58 -6.61
N ARG A 89 -1.76 -8.71 -6.72
CA ARG A 89 -0.35 -8.86 -6.32
C ARG A 89 0.51 -9.35 -7.48
N ARG A 90 0.07 -9.05 -8.71
CA ARG A 90 0.76 -9.49 -9.92
C ARG A 90 2.19 -8.99 -9.96
N CYS A 91 2.43 -7.72 -9.66
CA CYS A 91 3.77 -7.19 -9.40
C CYS A 91 3.68 -6.09 -8.34
N TYR A 92 4.59 -6.10 -7.37
CA TYR A 92 4.58 -5.14 -6.27
C TYR A 92 5.97 -4.88 -5.69
N LEU A 93 6.12 -3.73 -5.03
CA LEU A 93 7.22 -3.42 -4.13
C LEU A 93 6.91 -4.00 -2.76
N LYS A 94 7.68 -4.99 -2.32
CA LYS A 94 7.60 -5.51 -0.95
C LYS A 94 8.08 -4.44 0.03
N VAL A 95 7.33 -4.25 1.11
CA VAL A 95 7.63 -3.26 2.15
C VAL A 95 8.08 -3.97 3.44
N ALA A 96 9.05 -3.37 4.14
CA ALA A 96 9.49 -3.84 5.44
C ALA A 96 8.36 -3.70 6.48
N PHE A 97 8.15 -4.74 7.28
CA PHE A 97 6.97 -4.84 8.14
C PHE A 97 7.00 -3.89 9.33
N ASP A 98 8.13 -3.76 10.01
CA ASP A 98 8.18 -3.18 11.35
C ASP A 98 7.79 -1.70 11.38
N GLY A 99 8.20 -0.94 10.36
CA GLY A 99 7.87 0.49 10.23
C GLY A 99 6.40 0.79 9.91
N VAL A 100 5.62 -0.21 9.50
CA VAL A 100 4.19 -0.04 9.15
C VAL A 100 3.24 -0.89 10.00
N ARG A 101 3.78 -1.79 10.82
CA ARG A 101 3.02 -2.70 11.68
C ARG A 101 2.01 -1.96 12.55
N GLY A 102 2.44 -0.87 13.20
CA GLY A 102 1.61 -0.10 14.11
C GLY A 102 0.36 0.49 13.44
N ILE A 103 0.55 1.17 12.30
CA ILE A 103 -0.55 1.79 11.55
C ILE A 103 -1.47 0.75 10.90
N ALA A 104 -0.93 -0.34 10.35
CA ALA A 104 -1.74 -1.42 9.79
C ALA A 104 -2.58 -2.11 10.88
N GLY A 105 -1.99 -2.33 12.05
CA GLY A 105 -2.67 -2.87 13.23
C GLY A 105 -3.81 -1.95 13.67
N LEU A 106 -3.55 -0.65 13.84
CA LEU A 106 -4.57 0.32 14.21
C LEU A 106 -5.71 0.37 13.19
N ALA A 107 -5.38 0.41 11.90
CA ALA A 107 -6.37 0.40 10.82
C ALA A 107 -7.27 -0.84 10.89
N ARG A 108 -6.70 -2.03 11.12
CA ARG A 108 -7.47 -3.28 11.25
C ARG A 108 -8.33 -3.31 12.52
N ALA A 109 -7.76 -2.90 13.65
CA ALA A 109 -8.45 -2.85 14.94
C ALA A 109 -9.73 -2.01 14.81
N ARG A 110 -9.59 -0.78 14.29
CA ARG A 110 -10.68 0.17 14.10
C ARG A 110 -11.62 -0.20 12.97
N GLY A 111 -11.10 -0.65 11.84
CA GLY A 111 -11.86 -0.84 10.60
C GLY A 111 -12.64 -2.15 10.52
N VAL A 112 -12.24 -3.19 11.28
CA VAL A 112 -12.83 -4.52 11.13
C VAL A 112 -13.07 -5.23 12.46
N ASN A 113 -12.10 -5.20 13.37
CA ASN A 113 -12.19 -6.03 14.57
C ASN A 113 -12.98 -5.37 15.71
N GLY A 114 -13.26 -4.06 15.63
CA GLY A 114 -13.93 -3.30 16.69
C GLY A 114 -13.07 -3.13 17.94
N GLU A 115 -11.75 -3.16 17.77
CA GLU A 115 -10.76 -3.05 18.85
C GLU A 115 -10.16 -1.64 18.89
N GLU A 116 -9.73 -1.18 20.07
CA GLU A 116 -9.07 0.12 20.22
C GLU A 116 -7.66 0.14 19.60
N SER A 117 -6.93 -0.98 19.71
CA SER A 117 -5.56 -1.14 19.21
C SER A 117 -5.17 -2.61 19.05
N ALA A 118 -4.02 -2.87 18.43
CA ALA A 118 -3.42 -4.21 18.35
C ALA A 118 -2.76 -4.58 19.70
N GLY A 119 -3.49 -5.31 20.54
CA GLY A 119 -3.00 -5.84 21.82
C GLY A 119 -2.55 -7.31 21.73
N SER A 120 -1.70 -7.76 22.66
CA SER A 120 -1.33 -9.19 22.76
C SER A 120 -2.57 -10.07 22.91
N GLY A 121 -2.69 -11.11 22.07
CA GLY A 121 -3.84 -12.01 22.06
C GLY A 121 -5.11 -11.45 21.40
N SER A 122 -5.08 -10.23 20.84
CA SER A 122 -6.21 -9.64 20.10
C SER A 122 -6.41 -10.30 18.74
N LYS A 123 -7.62 -10.13 18.16
CA LYS A 123 -7.87 -10.57 16.77
C LYS A 123 -7.00 -9.81 15.78
N THR A 124 -6.66 -8.55 16.10
CA THR A 124 -5.78 -7.74 15.28
C THR A 124 -4.36 -8.27 15.27
N GLU A 125 -3.84 -8.73 16.42
CA GLU A 125 -2.49 -9.29 16.48
C GLU A 125 -2.39 -10.60 15.69
N GLN A 126 -3.39 -11.48 15.84
CA GLN A 126 -3.49 -12.68 15.02
C GLN A 126 -3.54 -12.34 13.53
N TRP A 127 -4.40 -11.39 13.15
CA TRP A 127 -4.51 -10.93 11.76
C TRP A 127 -3.19 -10.36 11.24
N LEU A 128 -2.45 -9.57 12.03
CA LEU A 128 -1.15 -9.03 11.62
C LEU A 128 -0.14 -10.14 11.32
N HIS A 129 -0.12 -11.19 12.13
CA HIS A 129 0.74 -12.35 11.91
C HIS A 129 0.37 -13.09 10.62
N GLU A 130 -0.91 -13.39 10.43
CA GLU A 130 -1.44 -14.06 9.23
C GLU A 130 -1.21 -13.20 7.97
N TRP A 131 -1.47 -11.90 8.07
CA TRP A 131 -1.26 -10.93 7.00
C TRP A 131 0.20 -10.87 6.59
N LYS A 132 1.13 -10.74 7.56
CA LYS A 132 2.58 -10.73 7.32
C LYS A 132 3.04 -12.01 6.62
N ALA A 133 2.54 -13.17 7.05
CA ALA A 133 2.93 -14.47 6.50
C ALA A 133 2.38 -14.69 5.09
N ALA A 134 1.15 -14.23 4.81
CA ALA A 134 0.49 -14.48 3.53
C ALA A 134 1.02 -13.59 2.40
N PHE A 135 1.20 -12.29 2.64
CA PHE A 135 1.65 -11.34 1.62
C PHE A 135 2.30 -10.07 2.18
N GLY A 136 1.93 -9.68 3.39
CA GLY A 136 2.51 -8.54 4.11
C GLY A 136 2.29 -7.18 3.44
N PRO A 137 2.95 -6.14 3.97
CA PRO A 137 2.84 -4.81 3.40
C PRO A 137 3.55 -4.74 2.05
N HIS A 138 2.88 -4.13 1.09
CA HIS A 138 3.41 -3.94 -0.26
C HIS A 138 2.74 -2.74 -0.93
N VAL A 139 3.40 -2.23 -1.97
CA VAL A 139 2.84 -1.24 -2.90
C VAL A 139 2.72 -1.92 -4.26
N SER A 140 1.49 -2.16 -4.71
CA SER A 140 1.26 -2.77 -6.02
C SER A 140 1.77 -1.85 -7.13
N LEU A 141 2.39 -2.47 -8.14
CA LEU A 141 2.88 -1.82 -9.35
C LEU A 141 2.02 -2.22 -10.57
N ILE A 142 1.62 -3.49 -10.62
CA ILE A 142 0.80 -4.05 -11.70
C ILE A 142 -0.32 -4.88 -11.07
N TYR A 143 -1.54 -4.68 -11.57
CA TYR A 143 -2.63 -5.63 -11.45
C TYR A 143 -2.80 -6.36 -12.78
N GLY A 144 -3.08 -7.66 -12.76
CA GLY A 144 -3.28 -8.41 -14.00
C GLY A 144 -3.34 -9.92 -13.81
N ASP A 145 -3.87 -10.61 -14.82
CA ASP A 145 -3.98 -12.08 -14.82
C ASP A 145 -2.83 -12.78 -15.54
N THR A 146 -2.03 -12.05 -16.32
CA THR A 146 -0.89 -12.61 -17.06
C THR A 146 0.27 -12.88 -16.11
N LEU A 147 0.82 -14.10 -16.12
CA LEU A 147 2.03 -14.45 -15.38
C LEU A 147 3.22 -13.55 -15.77
N ILE A 148 4.04 -13.19 -14.79
CA ILE A 148 5.31 -12.48 -14.99
C ILE A 148 6.42 -13.46 -14.67
N GLU A 149 7.07 -13.96 -15.72
CA GLU A 149 8.23 -14.85 -15.61
C GLU A 149 9.47 -14.09 -15.07
N GLU A 150 10.44 -14.83 -14.55
CA GLU A 150 11.64 -14.27 -13.89
C GLU A 150 12.40 -13.25 -14.76
N ASP A 151 12.61 -13.53 -16.05
CA ASP A 151 13.30 -12.61 -16.95
C ASP A 151 12.56 -11.27 -17.08
N LYS A 152 11.23 -11.31 -17.18
CA LYS A 152 10.40 -10.10 -17.25
C LYS A 152 10.34 -9.39 -15.90
N LEU A 153 10.32 -10.12 -14.78
CA LEU A 153 10.40 -9.56 -13.45
C LEU A 153 11.73 -8.80 -13.25
N GLN A 154 12.83 -9.33 -13.80
CA GLN A 154 14.13 -8.68 -13.77
C GLN A 154 14.12 -7.38 -14.58
N GLU A 155 13.55 -7.36 -15.79
CA GLU A 155 13.37 -6.14 -16.58
C GLU A 155 12.53 -5.07 -15.86
N ILE A 156 11.41 -5.48 -15.24
CA ILE A 156 10.58 -4.59 -14.40
C ILE A 156 11.39 -4.05 -13.22
N THR A 157 12.19 -4.91 -12.58
CA THR A 157 13.06 -4.53 -11.45
C THR A 157 14.09 -3.49 -11.87
N ASP A 158 14.69 -3.65 -13.05
CA ASP A 158 15.68 -2.71 -13.57
C ASP A 158 15.02 -1.39 -13.98
N LEU A 159 13.80 -1.41 -14.53
CA LEU A 159 13.01 -0.20 -14.76
C LEU A 159 12.72 0.53 -13.44
N VAL A 160 12.29 -0.16 -12.39
CA VAL A 160 12.04 0.41 -11.06
C VAL A 160 13.30 1.10 -10.52
N LYS A 161 14.45 0.42 -10.57
CA LYS A 161 15.74 0.99 -10.15
C LYS A 161 16.14 2.20 -10.99
N SER A 162 15.91 2.17 -12.31
CA SER A 162 16.21 3.29 -13.21
C SER A 162 15.46 4.58 -12.84
N LYS A 163 14.30 4.45 -12.17
CA LYS A 163 13.51 5.57 -11.62
C LYS A 163 14.01 6.05 -10.25
N LYS A 164 15.20 5.64 -9.83
CA LYS A 164 15.83 5.96 -8.54
C LYS A 164 15.06 5.42 -7.34
N ILE A 165 14.41 4.27 -7.49
CA ILE A 165 13.85 3.54 -6.33
C ILE A 165 14.92 2.58 -5.82
N SER A 166 15.33 2.76 -4.56
CA SER A 166 16.30 1.90 -3.89
C SER A 166 15.60 0.72 -3.23
N LEU A 167 16.18 -0.46 -3.34
CA LEU A 167 15.68 -1.70 -2.74
C LEU A 167 16.72 -2.21 -1.72
N GLY A 168 16.26 -2.92 -0.68
CA GLY A 168 17.15 -3.53 0.32
C GLY A 168 16.79 -3.25 1.78
N GLY A 169 15.67 -2.58 2.06
CA GLY A 169 15.09 -2.47 3.41
C GLY A 169 15.92 -1.69 4.46
N SER A 170 17.02 -1.05 4.08
CA SER A 170 17.91 -0.34 5.01
C SER A 170 17.34 1.00 5.50
N GLU A 171 17.67 1.37 6.74
CA GLU A 171 17.27 2.61 7.42
C GLU A 171 17.90 3.89 6.84
N SER A 172 18.79 3.81 5.84
CA SER A 172 19.36 5.01 5.23
C SER A 172 18.31 5.73 4.36
N SER A 173 17.66 6.72 4.95
CA SER A 173 16.96 7.78 4.24
C SER A 173 17.97 8.51 3.36
N ALA A 174 17.97 8.20 2.06
CA ALA A 174 18.89 8.72 1.05
C ALA A 174 20.35 8.28 1.25
N SER A 175 20.74 7.19 0.60
CA SER A 175 22.06 7.18 -0.04
C SER A 175 21.99 8.07 -1.28
N GLU A 176 23.13 8.54 -1.78
CA GLU A 176 23.22 9.41 -2.97
C GLU A 176 22.59 8.81 -4.26
N GLU A 177 22.05 7.59 -4.22
CA GLU A 177 21.64 6.79 -5.37
C GLU A 177 20.12 6.56 -5.52
N GLY A 178 19.26 6.89 -4.54
CA GLY A 178 17.80 6.77 -4.72
C GLY A 178 16.92 6.83 -3.47
N PHE A 179 15.62 6.59 -3.66
CA PHE A 179 14.57 6.63 -2.64
C PHE A 179 14.22 5.21 -2.18
N GLY A 180 14.58 4.86 -0.95
CA GLY A 180 14.28 3.55 -0.33
C GLY A 180 12.89 3.44 0.29
N GLY A 181 12.05 4.47 0.20
CA GLY A 181 10.74 4.53 0.84
C GLY A 181 10.37 5.95 1.28
N TRP A 182 9.36 6.07 2.16
CA TRP A 182 8.88 7.37 2.68
C TRP A 182 8.43 7.26 4.14
N GLU A 183 8.24 8.43 4.77
CA GLU A 183 7.70 8.56 6.13
C GLU A 183 6.33 9.25 6.11
N GLY A 184 5.48 8.89 7.07
CA GLY A 184 4.10 9.37 7.14
C GLY A 184 3.28 9.03 5.89
N GLY A 185 2.45 9.98 5.47
CA GLY A 185 1.64 9.85 4.26
C GLY A 185 0.24 10.41 4.43
N VAL A 186 -0.64 10.01 3.52
CA VAL A 186 -2.06 10.34 3.57
C VAL A 186 -2.84 9.04 3.62
N VAL A 187 -3.62 8.84 4.67
CA VAL A 187 -4.55 7.72 4.78
C VAL A 187 -5.80 8.03 3.98
N TRP A 188 -6.16 7.15 3.05
CA TRP A 188 -7.37 7.25 2.23
C TRP A 188 -8.34 6.15 2.62
N LEU A 189 -9.61 6.52 2.84
CA LEU A 189 -10.72 5.57 2.89
C LEU A 189 -11.31 5.44 1.48
N VAL A 190 -11.27 4.24 0.89
CA VAL A 190 -11.66 4.01 -0.49
C VAL A 190 -12.68 2.87 -0.58
N PRO A 191 -13.86 3.07 -1.19
CA PRO A 191 -14.80 1.99 -1.53
C PRO A 191 -14.18 1.09 -2.60
N THR A 192 -13.82 -0.14 -2.20
CA THR A 192 -13.12 -1.12 -3.05
C THR A 192 -14.03 -2.26 -3.54
N ASP A 193 -15.33 -2.09 -3.33
CA ASP A 193 -16.42 -2.93 -3.84
C ASP A 193 -16.86 -2.54 -5.27
N LYS A 194 -16.44 -1.35 -5.73
CA LYS A 194 -16.66 -0.86 -7.09
C LYS A 194 -15.58 -1.35 -8.07
N PRO A 195 -15.75 -1.17 -9.40
CA PRO A 195 -14.67 -1.35 -10.36
C PRO A 195 -13.45 -0.45 -10.05
N ILE A 196 -12.25 -0.89 -10.43
CA ILE A 196 -10.97 -0.21 -10.12
C ILE A 196 -10.96 1.25 -10.60
N ALA A 197 -11.56 1.53 -11.76
CA ALA A 197 -11.67 2.88 -12.31
C ALA A 197 -12.43 3.87 -11.40
N ASP A 198 -13.26 3.34 -10.50
CA ASP A 198 -14.08 4.11 -9.55
C ASP A 198 -13.49 4.14 -8.14
N TRP A 199 -12.32 3.54 -7.93
CA TRP A 199 -11.64 3.55 -6.63
C TRP A 199 -11.08 4.94 -6.34
N LYS A 200 -11.90 5.75 -5.67
CA LYS A 200 -11.58 7.14 -5.28
C LYS A 200 -11.80 7.31 -3.77
N PRO A 201 -10.98 8.13 -3.09
CA PRO A 201 -11.16 8.36 -1.67
C PRO A 201 -12.48 9.07 -1.40
N ILE A 202 -13.19 8.61 -0.37
CA ILE A 202 -14.38 9.29 0.19
C ILE A 202 -14.06 10.05 1.48
N ALA A 203 -12.87 9.82 2.05
CA ALA A 203 -12.29 10.57 3.16
C ALA A 203 -10.77 10.44 3.12
N THR A 204 -10.05 11.44 3.63
CA THR A 204 -8.58 11.44 3.69
C THR A 204 -8.07 12.04 4.98
N LYS A 205 -6.93 11.55 5.47
CA LYS A 205 -6.24 12.04 6.66
C LYS A 205 -4.74 12.11 6.44
N THR A 206 -4.16 13.30 6.53
CA THR A 206 -2.70 13.46 6.55
C THR A 206 -2.16 13.07 7.93
N LEU A 207 -1.05 12.33 7.95
CA LEU A 207 -0.28 11.96 9.14
C LEU A 207 0.84 12.97 9.43
#